data_AF-A0A3D2CQV5-F1
#
_entry.id   AF-A0A3D2CQV5-F1
#
_cell.length_a   1.000
_cell.length_b   1.000
_cell.length_c   1.000
_cell.angle_alpha   90.00
_cell.angle_beta   90.00
_cell.angle_gamma   90.00
#
_symmetry.space_group_name_H-M   'P 1'
#
loop_
_entity.id
_entity.type
_entity.pdbx_description
1 polymer ?
#
loop_
_entity_poly.entity_id
_entity_poly.type
_entity_poly.pdbx_seq_one_letter_code
_entity_poly.pdbx_strand_id
1 'polypeptide(L)' 'MDNWIAYAMITIAFVIIVGNFSTFQKNTNQRMRKKNLNDLEETLPRNNKTDNKMPTLDKNKLK' A
#
# COMPACT_ATOMS: atom_id res chain seq x y z
N MET A 1 23.69 -41.94 -24.19
CA MET A 1 22.28 -41.61 -24.54
C MET A 1 21.67 -40.97 -23.29
N ASP A 2 22.22 -39.84 -22.82
CA ASP A 2 22.01 -39.40 -21.42
C ASP A 2 21.80 -37.88 -21.30
N ASN A 3 21.31 -37.25 -22.38
CA ASN A 3 21.02 -35.81 -22.37
C ASN A 3 19.56 -35.51 -22.01
N TRP A 4 18.69 -36.52 -22.04
CA TRP A 4 17.25 -36.35 -21.77
C TRP A 4 16.98 -35.88 -20.34
N ILE A 5 17.80 -36.31 -19.37
CA ILE A 5 17.73 -35.89 -17.96
C ILE A 5 18.05 -34.39 -17.81
N ALA A 6 19.04 -33.90 -18.56
CA ALA A 6 19.46 -32.51 -18.51
C ALA A 6 18.37 -31.60 -19.09
N TYR A 7 17.76 -32.00 -20.21
CA TYR A 7 16.62 -31.29 -20.78
C TYR A 7 15.43 -31.27 -19.81
N ALA A 8 15.10 -32.39 -19.16
CA ALA A 8 14.00 -32.45 -18.19
C ALA A 8 14.20 -31.50 -17.00
N MET A 9 15.42 -31.44 -16.44
CA MET A 9 15.76 -30.53 -15.34
C MET A 9 15.62 -29.06 -15.73
N ILE A 10 16.07 -28.69 -16.93
CA ILE A 10 15.95 -27.31 -17.45
C ILE A 10 14.48 -26.95 -17.64
N THR A 11 13.65 -27.85 -18.17
CA THR A 11 12.21 -27.61 -18.34
C THR A 11 11.52 -27.40 -17.00
N ILE A 12 11.83 -28.22 -15.98
CA ILE A 12 11.24 -28.09 -14.64
C ILE A 12 11.63 -26.74 -14.00
N ALA A 13 12.90 -26.35 -14.11
CA ALA A 13 13.37 -25.06 -13.60
C ALA A 13 12.63 -23.89 -14.27
N PHE A 14 12.45 -23.95 -15.60
CA PHE A 14 11.70 -22.93 -16.34
C PHE A 14 10.22 -22.87 -15.94
N VAL A 15 9.56 -24.01 -15.76
CA VAL A 15 8.16 -24.07 -15.33
C VAL A 15 7.98 -23.49 -13.93
N ILE A 16 8.91 -23.72 -13.01
CA ILE A 16 8.85 -23.14 -11.66
C ILE A 16 9.05 -21.62 -11.72
N ILE A 17 10.04 -21.14 -12.47
CA ILE A 17 10.32 -19.70 -12.59
C ILE A 17 9.14 -18.99 -13.29
N VAL A 18 8.68 -19.49 -14.43
CA VAL A 18 7.57 -18.91 -15.20
C VAL A 18 6.24 -19.06 -14.47
N GLY A 19 5.99 -20.22 -13.85
CA GLY A 19 4.80 -20.48 -13.05
C GLY A 19 4.71 -19.56 -11.84
N ASN A 20 5.82 -19.36 -11.12
CA ASN A 20 5.90 -18.39 -10.03
C ASN A 20 5.80 -16.95 -10.56
N PHE A 21 6.40 -16.64 -11.71
CA PHE A 21 6.28 -15.34 -12.38
C PHE A 21 4.84 -15.01 -12.77
N SER A 22 4.04 -16.01 -13.18
CA SER A 22 2.61 -15.84 -13.44
C SER A 22 1.82 -15.39 -12.19
N THR A 23 2.25 -15.80 -11.00
CA THR A 23 1.67 -15.32 -9.74
C THR A 23 2.15 -13.94 -9.32
N PHE A 24 3.35 -13.49 -9.73
CA PHE A 24 3.81 -12.11 -9.49
C PHE A 24 2.96 -11.08 -10.27
N GLN A 25 2.36 -11.47 -11.39
CA GLN A 25 1.45 -10.60 -12.14
C GLN A 25 0.11 -10.34 -11.43
N LYS A 26 -0.29 -11.16 -10.44
CA LYS A 26 -1.53 -10.91 -9.69
C LYS A 26 -1.44 -9.68 -8.78
N ASN A 27 -0.25 -9.36 -8.26
CA ASN A 27 -0.07 -8.21 -7.38
C ASN A 27 0.14 -6.88 -8.14
N THR A 28 0.73 -6.92 -9.35
CA THR A 28 0.98 -5.68 -10.13
C THR A 28 -0.28 -5.05 -10.72
N ASN A 29 -1.38 -5.80 -10.85
CA ASN A 29 -2.67 -5.27 -11.31
C ASN A 29 -3.52 -4.72 -10.15
N GLN A 30 -3.04 -4.85 -8.91
CA GLN A 30 -3.69 -4.24 -7.77
C GLN A 30 -3.38 -2.74 -7.79
N ARG A 31 -4.32 -1.96 -8.35
CA ARG A 31 -4.23 -0.51 -8.47
C ARG A 31 -3.92 0.09 -7.10
N MET A 32 -2.67 0.54 -6.91
CA MET A 32 -2.26 1.31 -5.73
C MET A 32 -3.26 2.45 -5.55
N ARG A 33 -3.94 2.47 -4.40
CA ARG A 33 -5.02 3.43 -4.16
C ARG A 33 -4.42 4.83 -4.22
N LYS A 34 -4.88 5.63 -5.19
CA LYS A 34 -4.36 6.99 -5.44
C LYS A 34 -4.63 7.99 -4.29
N LYS A 35 -5.40 7.59 -3.27
CA LYS A 35 -5.85 8.40 -2.13
C LYS A 35 -5.43 7.67 -0.84
N ASN A 36 -4.80 8.37 0.11
CA ASN A 36 -4.45 7.85 1.44
C ASN A 36 -5.72 7.60 2.29
N LEU A 37 -5.65 6.73 3.31
CA LEU A 37 -6.80 6.39 4.18
C LEU A 37 -7.20 7.61 5.00
N ASN A 38 -6.25 8.51 5.19
CA ASN A 38 -6.41 9.82 5.79
C ASN A 38 -6.67 10.96 4.80
N ASP A 39 -6.63 10.73 3.49
CA ASP A 39 -6.94 11.78 2.50
C ASP A 39 -8.45 11.90 2.26
N LEU A 40 -9.29 11.43 3.18
CA LEU A 40 -10.72 11.68 3.17
C LEU A 40 -10.86 13.21 3.13
N GLU A 41 -11.11 13.75 1.92
CA GLU A 41 -11.28 15.17 1.61
C GLU A 41 -11.73 15.87 2.87
N GLU A 42 -10.93 16.82 3.37
CA GLU A 42 -11.20 17.60 4.57
C GLU A 42 -12.70 17.98 4.55
N THR A 43 -13.55 17.16 5.18
CA THR A 43 -15.01 17.15 4.92
C THR A 43 -15.66 18.37 5.55
N LEU A 44 -14.84 19.15 6.26
CA LEU A 44 -15.19 20.41 6.85
C LEU A 44 -14.63 21.48 5.93
N PRO A 45 -15.48 22.34 5.35
CA PRO A 45 -14.99 23.47 4.59
C PRO A 45 -14.08 24.28 5.50
N ARG A 46 -12.79 24.38 5.14
CA ARG A 46 -11.88 25.38 5.71
C ARG A 46 -12.33 26.74 5.18
N ASN A 47 -13.46 27.19 5.70
CA ASN A 47 -13.81 28.60 5.66
C ASN A 47 -12.63 29.31 6.33
N ASN A 48 -12.13 30.38 5.73
CA ASN A 48 -10.98 31.16 6.22
C ASN A 48 -11.31 31.92 7.53
N LYS A 49 -12.13 31.33 8.41
CA LYS A 49 -12.48 31.80 9.73
C LYS A 49 -11.48 31.20 10.68
N THR A 50 -10.63 32.09 11.20
CA THR A 50 -9.73 31.94 12.36
C THR A 50 -9.85 30.62 13.12
N ASP A 51 -8.70 29.94 13.30
CA ASP A 51 -8.58 28.74 14.15
C ASP A 51 -9.35 28.94 15.45
N ASN A 52 -10.33 28.07 15.71
CA ASN A 52 -11.02 28.03 16.99
C ASN A 52 -10.00 27.63 18.06
N LYS A 53 -9.44 28.63 18.75
CA LYS A 53 -8.59 28.41 19.91
C LYS A 53 -9.50 28.08 21.08
N MET A 54 -9.43 26.82 21.52
CA MET A 54 -10.07 26.38 22.75
C MET A 54 -9.59 27.30 23.89
N PRO A 55 -10.49 27.88 24.70
CA PRO A 55 -10.09 28.77 25.78
C PRO A 55 -9.25 27.96 26.76
N THR A 56 -7.98 28.33 26.89
CA THR A 56 -7.08 27.70 27.87
C THR A 56 -7.61 28.04 29.26
N LEU A 57 -8.01 27.03 30.03
CA LEU A 57 -8.39 27.22 31.42
C LEU A 57 -7.18 27.79 32.18
N ASP A 58 -7.36 28.96 32.79
CA ASP A 58 -6.33 29.65 33.53
C ASP A 58 -6.02 28.87 34.80
N LYS A 59 -4.84 28.23 34.84
CA LYS A 59 -4.43 27.33 35.93
C LYS A 59 -4.39 28.05 37.29
N ASN A 60 -4.35 29.37 37.30
CA ASN A 60 -4.39 30.19 38.51
C ASN A 60 -5.78 30.26 39.18
N LYS A 61 -6.86 29.90 38.46
CA LYS A 61 -8.23 29.84 39.01
C LYS A 61 -8.61 28.47 39.56
N LEU A 62 -7.72 27.48 39.48
CA LEU A 62 -7.92 26.11 39.97
C LEU A 62 -7.27 25.87 41.35
N LYS A 63 -6.88 26.92 42.06
CA LYS A 63 -6.33 26.85 43.42
C LYS A 63 -7.41 26.85 44.49
#